data_AF-A0A839UNF1-F1
#
_entry.id   AF-A0A839UNF1-F1
#
_cell.length_a   1.000
_cell.length_b   1.000
_cell.length_c   1.000
_cell.angle_alpha   90.00
_cell.angle_beta   90.00
_cell.angle_gamma   90.00
#
_symmetry.space_group_name_H-M   'P 1'
#
loop_
_entity.id
_entity.type
_entity.pdbx_description
1 polymer ?
#
loop_
_entity_poly.entity_id
_entity_poly.type
_entity_poly.pdbx_seq_one_letter_code
_entity_poly.pdbx_strand_id
1 'polypeptide(L)'
;MKALMLCFAAGGLGALANSVAVWAFGHFGINQSMGVAIAPALTAAWLYPRIVWGGLWGFLFALPLSNSRPLTKAALLSLFPTAFQLFVVFPYFLGKGVAGIELGEMTPVLVLIFNWIWALVTMMSLRLAR
;
A
#
# COMPACT_ATOMS: atom_id res chain seq x y z
N MET A 1 -20.22 13.62 -4.16
CA MET A 1 -19.03 14.18 -3.47
C MET A 1 -18.69 13.47 -2.17
N LYS A 2 -19.64 13.28 -1.22
CA LYS A 2 -19.39 12.58 0.06
C LYS A 2 -18.68 11.23 -0.08
N ALA A 3 -19.13 10.37 -1.00
CA ALA A 3 -18.53 9.05 -1.22
C ALA A 3 -17.05 9.11 -1.65
N LEU A 4 -16.69 10.07 -2.52
CA LEU A 4 -15.31 10.26 -2.97
C LEU A 4 -14.42 10.77 -1.83
N MET A 5 -14.90 11.72 -1.04
CA MET A 5 -14.18 12.23 0.14
C MET A 5 -13.90 11.10 1.14
N LEU A 6 -14.89 10.24 1.40
CA LEU A 6 -14.73 9.06 2.26
C LEU A 6 -13.70 8.07 1.70
N CYS A 7 -13.71 7.83 0.38
CA CYS A 7 -12.73 6.96 -0.27
C CYS A 7 -11.30 7.51 -0.15
N PHE A 8 -11.10 8.81 -0.36
CA PHE A 8 -9.80 9.44 -0.20
C PHE A 8 -9.30 9.36 1.25
N ALA A 9 -10.17 9.69 2.21
CA ALA A 9 -9.81 9.63 3.64
C ALA A 9 -9.47 8.20 4.08
N ALA A 10 -10.27 7.21 3.69
CA ALA A 10 -10.01 5.81 3.99
C ALA A 10 -8.76 5.26 3.28
N GLY A 11 -8.48 5.69 2.05
CA GLY A 11 -7.25 5.39 1.34
C GLY A 11 -6.02 5.97 2.03
N GLY A 12 -6.13 7.19 2.54
CA GLY A 12 -5.08 7.85 3.32
C GLY A 12 -4.80 7.13 4.65
N LEU A 13 -5.84 6.73 5.39
CA LEU A 13 -5.71 5.91 6.61
C LEU A 13 -5.07 4.55 6.32
N GLY A 14 -5.47 3.91 5.22
CA GLY A 14 -4.83 2.68 4.76
C GLY A 14 -3.35 2.86 4.47
N ALA A 15 -2.95 4.01 3.90
CA ALA A 15 -1.55 4.26 3.57
C ALA A 15 -0.71 4.62 4.79
N LEU A 16 -1.31 5.24 5.78
CA LEU A 16 -0.69 5.39 7.10
C LEU A 16 -0.41 4.00 7.71
N ALA A 17 -1.41 3.11 7.72
CA ALA A 17 -1.23 1.76 8.26
C ALA A 17 -0.16 0.94 7.50
N ASN A 18 -0.17 1.01 6.15
CA ASN A 18 0.88 0.42 5.31
C ASN A 18 2.26 0.99 5.65
N SER A 19 2.38 2.31 5.78
CA SER A 19 3.67 2.96 6.01
C SER A 19 4.22 2.62 7.41
N VAL A 20 3.35 2.55 8.42
CA VAL A 20 3.72 2.09 9.76
C VAL A 20 4.15 0.63 9.73
N ALA A 21 3.46 -0.24 8.98
CA ALA A 21 3.86 -1.65 8.84
C ALA A 21 5.22 -1.80 8.17
N VAL A 22 5.47 -1.07 7.08
CA VAL A 22 6.76 -1.05 6.37
C VAL A 22 7.88 -0.59 7.30
N TRP A 23 7.66 0.51 8.04
CA TRP A 23 8.62 1.03 9.01
C TRP A 23 8.89 0.02 10.14
N ALA A 24 7.84 -0.57 10.72
CA ALA A 24 7.96 -1.54 11.80
C ALA A 24 8.77 -2.76 11.37
N PHE A 25 8.50 -3.29 10.17
CA PHE A 25 9.26 -4.43 9.62
C PHE A 25 10.74 -4.08 9.42
N GLY A 26 11.06 -2.86 8.99
CA GLY A 26 12.43 -2.39 8.86
C GLY A 26 13.11 -2.15 10.22
N HIS A 27 12.37 -1.63 11.21
CA HIS A 27 12.87 -1.34 12.55
C HIS A 27 13.14 -2.60 13.37
N PHE A 28 12.26 -3.60 13.29
CA PHE A 28 12.40 -4.87 14.00
C PHE A 28 13.29 -5.90 13.27
N GLY A 29 13.91 -5.55 12.14
CA GLY A 29 14.82 -6.46 11.44
C GLY A 29 14.14 -7.53 10.57
N ILE A 30 12.82 -7.48 10.40
CA ILE A 30 12.04 -8.51 9.68
C ILE A 30 12.35 -8.48 8.18
N ASN A 31 12.50 -7.27 7.61
CA ASN A 31 12.87 -7.17 6.19
C ASN A 31 14.27 -7.78 5.96
N GLN A 32 15.21 -7.51 6.86
CA GLN A 32 16.59 -7.98 6.79
C GLN A 32 16.69 -9.50 6.98
N SER A 33 15.87 -10.10 7.86
CA SER A 33 15.83 -11.56 8.03
C SER A 33 15.31 -12.29 6.79
N MET A 34 14.56 -11.60 5.93
CA MET A 34 14.10 -12.08 4.62
C MET A 34 15.04 -11.69 3.46
N GLY A 35 16.22 -11.13 3.75
CA GLY A 35 17.18 -10.68 2.73
C GLY A 35 16.76 -9.41 1.98
N VAL A 36 15.85 -8.61 2.55
CA VAL A 36 15.31 -7.40 1.93
C VAL A 36 15.82 -6.12 2.60
N ALA A 37 16.43 -5.24 1.80
CA ALA A 37 17.02 -3.96 2.20
C ALA A 37 16.00 -2.80 2.20
N ILE A 38 14.80 -3.03 2.76
CA ILE A 38 13.79 -1.98 2.95
C ILE A 38 13.81 -1.54 4.41
N ALA A 39 14.35 -0.34 4.68
CA ALA A 39 14.40 0.23 6.03
C ALA A 39 14.24 1.75 6.00
N PRO A 40 13.03 2.27 5.72
CA PRO A 40 12.80 3.70 5.68
C PRO A 40 12.83 4.31 7.08
N ALA A 41 13.32 5.54 7.20
CA ALA A 41 13.13 6.35 8.40
C ALA A 41 11.71 6.92 8.41
N LEU A 42 11.01 6.85 9.54
CA LEU A 42 9.66 7.39 9.72
C LEU A 42 9.69 8.92 9.82
N THR A 43 9.94 9.59 8.69
CA THR A 43 9.97 11.05 8.58
C THR A 43 8.72 11.57 7.89
N ALA A 44 8.34 12.82 8.18
CA ALA A 44 7.20 13.48 7.53
C ALA A 44 7.38 13.55 6.00
N ALA A 45 8.61 13.82 5.54
CA ALA A 45 8.94 13.88 4.12
C ALA A 45 8.72 12.55 3.39
N TRP A 46 8.97 11.42 4.06
CA TRP A 46 8.70 10.09 3.51
C TRP A 46 7.23 9.69 3.61
N LEU A 47 6.57 10.05 4.72
CA LEU A 47 5.20 9.62 5.01
C LEU A 47 4.14 10.40 4.23
N TYR A 48 4.31 11.72 4.09
CA TYR A 48 3.32 12.60 3.44
C TYR A 48 2.97 12.16 2.01
N PRO A 49 3.91 11.97 1.07
CA PRO A 49 3.58 11.56 -0.29
C PRO A 49 2.87 10.19 -0.31
N ARG A 50 3.24 9.26 0.58
CA ARG A 50 2.62 7.93 0.66
C ARG A 50 1.15 8.01 1.08
N ILE A 51 0.81 8.88 2.03
CA ILE A 51 -0.57 9.11 2.46
C ILE A 51 -1.39 9.70 1.30
N VAL A 52 -0.84 10.70 0.59
CA VAL A 52 -1.52 11.33 -0.54
C VAL A 52 -1.78 10.32 -1.65
N TRP A 53 -0.75 9.59 -2.09
CA TRP A 53 -0.89 8.54 -3.10
C TRP A 53 -1.84 7.43 -2.66
N GLY A 54 -1.79 7.02 -1.39
CA GLY A 54 -2.73 6.06 -0.82
C GLY A 54 -4.18 6.53 -0.85
N GLY A 55 -4.41 7.83 -0.58
CA GLY A 55 -5.71 8.45 -0.72
C GLY A 55 -6.23 8.42 -2.16
N LEU A 56 -5.36 8.71 -3.14
CA LEU A 56 -5.70 8.64 -4.57
C LEU A 56 -6.07 7.21 -4.98
N TRP A 57 -5.31 6.21 -4.54
CA TRP A 57 -5.66 4.80 -4.76
C TRP A 57 -6.96 4.39 -4.06
N GLY A 58 -7.33 5.09 -2.98
CA GLY A 58 -8.60 4.89 -2.28
C GLY A 58 -9.83 5.08 -3.19
N PHE A 59 -9.73 5.90 -4.25
CA PHE A 59 -10.82 6.07 -5.21
C PHE A 59 -11.19 4.79 -5.96
N LEU A 60 -10.29 3.81 -6.05
CA LEU A 60 -10.61 2.50 -6.62
C LEU A 60 -11.76 1.80 -5.87
N PHE A 61 -11.95 2.08 -4.58
CA PHE A 61 -13.05 1.52 -3.80
C PHE A 61 -14.42 2.10 -4.17
N ALA A 62 -14.46 3.23 -4.88
CA ALA A 62 -15.69 3.79 -5.43
C ALA A 62 -16.17 3.04 -6.70
N LEU A 63 -15.30 2.23 -7.33
CA LEU A 63 -15.68 1.46 -8.51
C LEU A 63 -16.80 0.45 -8.17
N PRO A 64 -17.84 0.34 -9.02
CA PRO A 64 -18.91 -0.64 -8.89
C PRO A 64 -18.41 -2.01 -9.36
N LEU A 65 -17.40 -2.53 -8.69
CA LEU A 65 -17.00 -3.93 -8.83
C LEU A 65 -18.18 -4.79 -8.36
N SER A 66 -18.50 -5.82 -9.15
CA SER A 66 -19.63 -6.73 -8.98
C SER A 66 -19.70 -7.33 -7.56
N ASN A 67 -20.77 -8.08 -7.26
CA ASN A 67 -21.21 -8.61 -5.95
C ASN A 67 -20.24 -9.56 -5.21
N SER A 68 -18.93 -9.39 -5.42
CA SER A 68 -17.81 -10.07 -4.78
C SER A 68 -17.76 -9.81 -3.28
N ARG A 69 -17.23 -10.79 -2.55
CA ARG A 69 -16.96 -10.65 -1.12
C ARG A 69 -16.03 -9.44 -0.88
N PRO A 70 -16.31 -8.62 0.15
CA PRO A 70 -15.61 -7.36 0.39
C PRO A 70 -14.10 -7.52 0.63
N LEU A 71 -13.71 -8.64 1.25
CA LEU A 71 -12.30 -9.01 1.41
C LEU A 71 -11.61 -9.31 0.08
N THR A 72 -12.26 -10.07 -0.80
CA THR A 72 -11.77 -10.37 -2.15
C THR A 72 -11.67 -9.10 -2.99
N LYS A 73 -12.67 -8.22 -2.90
CA LYS A 73 -12.66 -6.90 -3.55
C LYS A 73 -11.46 -6.08 -3.08
N ALA A 74 -11.22 -5.99 -1.77
CA ALA A 74 -10.08 -5.26 -1.22
C ALA A 74 -8.75 -5.83 -1.71
N ALA A 75 -8.57 -7.16 -1.66
CA ALA A 75 -7.38 -7.84 -2.14
C ALA A 75 -7.10 -7.59 -3.63
N LEU A 76 -8.14 -7.67 -4.48
CA LEU A 76 -8.03 -7.36 -5.90
C LEU A 76 -7.67 -5.89 -6.13
N LEU A 77 -8.29 -4.97 -5.38
CA LEU A 77 -8.01 -3.54 -5.50
C LEU A 77 -6.58 -3.18 -5.05
N SER A 78 -5.99 -3.88 -4.08
CA SER A 78 -4.57 -3.69 -3.73
C SER A 78 -3.59 -4.12 -4.82
N LEU A 79 -4.00 -4.93 -5.79
CA LEU A 79 -3.09 -5.34 -6.87
C LEU A 79 -2.71 -4.18 -7.78
N PHE A 80 -3.58 -3.17 -7.93
CA PHE A 80 -3.27 -1.98 -8.73
C PHE A 80 -2.10 -1.16 -8.16
N PRO A 81 -2.14 -0.68 -6.89
CA PRO A 81 -0.99 0.01 -6.31
C PRO A 81 0.24 -0.90 -6.18
N THR A 82 0.05 -2.21 -5.94
CA THR A 82 1.15 -3.19 -5.93
C THR A 82 1.86 -3.25 -7.29
N ALA A 83 1.11 -3.42 -8.38
CA ALA A 83 1.67 -3.48 -9.73
C ALA A 83 2.35 -2.15 -10.09
N PHE A 84 1.73 -1.02 -9.77
CA PHE A 84 2.34 0.29 -9.97
C PHE A 84 3.65 0.42 -9.19
N GLN A 85 3.69 -0.02 -7.94
CA GLN A 85 4.92 0.03 -7.14
C GLN A 85 6.03 -0.86 -7.73
N LEU A 86 5.71 -2.09 -8.09
CA LEU A 86 6.69 -3.08 -8.58
C LEU A 86 7.20 -2.79 -9.99
N PHE A 87 6.34 -2.34 -10.89
CA PHE A 87 6.67 -2.18 -12.31
C PHE A 87 6.92 -0.73 -12.72
N VAL A 88 6.53 0.24 -11.90
CA VAL A 88 6.73 1.66 -12.21
C VAL A 88 7.64 2.33 -11.17
N VAL A 89 7.28 2.31 -9.89
CA VAL A 89 8.02 3.05 -8.85
C VAL A 89 9.44 2.51 -8.66
N PHE A 90 9.59 1.20 -8.48
CA PHE A 90 10.91 0.60 -8.27
C PHE A 90 11.87 0.77 -9.45
N PRO A 91 11.52 0.40 -10.69
CA PRO A 91 12.46 0.52 -11.81
C PRO A 91 12.71 1.98 -12.23
N TYR A 92 11.67 2.82 -12.33
CA TYR A 92 11.82 4.15 -12.95
C TYR A 92 12.05 5.29 -11.96
N PHE A 93 11.46 5.23 -10.75
CA PHE A 93 11.58 6.32 -9.77
C PHE A 93 12.67 6.08 -8.73
N LEU A 94 12.90 4.82 -8.33
CA LEU A 94 13.90 4.47 -7.30
C LEU A 94 15.15 3.79 -7.87
N GLY A 95 15.13 3.37 -9.15
CA GLY A 95 16.25 2.66 -9.77
C GLY A 95 16.66 1.39 -9.03
N LYS A 96 15.68 0.57 -8.62
CA LYS A 96 15.86 -0.67 -7.83
C LYS A 96 15.58 -1.96 -8.61
N GLY A 97 15.66 -1.88 -9.94
CA GLY A 97 15.27 -2.95 -10.84
C GLY A 97 13.75 -3.22 -10.87
N VAL A 98 13.32 -4.05 -11.82
CA VAL A 98 11.93 -4.49 -11.93
C VAL A 98 11.57 -5.31 -10.69
N ALA A 99 10.39 -5.07 -10.13
CA ALA A 99 9.89 -5.71 -8.91
C ALA A 99 10.76 -5.48 -7.65
N GLY A 100 11.75 -4.59 -7.70
CA GLY A 100 12.60 -4.26 -6.55
C GLY A 100 13.61 -5.35 -6.22
N ILE A 101 14.00 -6.19 -7.19
CA ILE A 101 14.90 -7.32 -6.96
C ILE A 101 16.27 -6.87 -6.41
N GLU A 102 16.73 -5.66 -6.73
CA GLU A 102 17.96 -5.10 -6.14
C GLU A 102 17.84 -4.79 -4.64
N LEU A 103 16.62 -4.67 -4.12
CA LEU A 103 16.35 -4.58 -2.69
C LEU A 103 16.28 -5.96 -2.03
N GLY A 104 16.27 -7.06 -2.81
CA GLY A 104 16.14 -8.43 -2.34
C GLY A 104 15.01 -9.17 -3.05
N GLU A 105 15.17 -10.48 -3.29
CA GLU A 105 14.23 -11.30 -4.07
C GLU A 105 12.82 -11.39 -3.44
N MET A 106 12.73 -11.24 -2.11
CA MET A 106 11.44 -11.26 -1.37
C MET A 106 10.71 -9.91 -1.35
N THR A 107 11.29 -8.88 -1.96
CA THR A 107 10.66 -7.54 -2.07
C THR A 107 9.25 -7.58 -2.65
N PRO A 108 8.95 -8.33 -3.74
CA PRO A 108 7.60 -8.38 -4.30
C PRO A 108 6.56 -8.94 -3.33
N VAL A 109 6.94 -9.97 -2.56
CA VAL A 109 6.07 -10.61 -1.57
C VAL A 109 5.73 -9.62 -0.44
N LEU A 110 6.74 -8.92 0.08
CA LEU A 110 6.54 -7.91 1.11
C LEU A 110 5.67 -6.75 0.62
N VAL A 111 5.90 -6.26 -0.60
CA VAL A 111 5.06 -5.21 -1.20
C VAL A 111 3.61 -5.65 -1.33
N LEU A 112 3.36 -6.91 -1.69
CA LEU A 112 2.02 -7.49 -1.71
C LEU A 112 1.36 -7.46 -0.32
N ILE A 113 2.09 -7.90 0.71
CA ILE A 113 1.60 -7.91 2.10
C ILE A 113 1.26 -6.49 2.56
N PHE A 114 2.16 -5.53 2.35
CA PHE A 114 1.93 -4.15 2.80
C PHE A 114 0.76 -3.50 2.07
N ASN A 115 0.62 -3.70 0.75
CA ASN A 115 -0.54 -3.17 0.00
C ASN A 115 -1.84 -3.89 0.38
N TRP A 116 -1.76 -5.15 0.82
CA TRP A 116 -2.93 -5.83 1.36
C TRP A 116 -3.37 -5.24 2.71
N ILE A 117 -2.43 -4.89 3.59
CA ILE A 117 -2.71 -4.13 4.83
C ILE A 117 -3.41 -2.79 4.49
N TRP A 118 -2.90 -2.07 3.50
CA TRP A 118 -3.54 -0.84 2.99
C TRP A 118 -5.01 -1.09 2.63
N ALA A 119 -5.27 -2.08 1.77
CA ALA A 119 -6.63 -2.35 1.29
C ALA A 119 -7.58 -2.83 2.40
N LEU A 120 -7.08 -3.62 3.37
CA LEU A 120 -7.86 -4.06 4.53
C LEU A 120 -8.31 -2.87 5.38
N VAL A 121 -7.39 -1.99 5.74
CA VAL A 121 -7.69 -0.81 6.55
C VAL A 121 -8.63 0.13 5.80
N THR A 122 -8.38 0.41 4.51
CA THR A 122 -9.27 1.22 3.68
C THR A 122 -10.69 0.64 3.61
N MET A 123 -10.82 -0.66 3.42
CA MET A 123 -12.11 -1.36 3.39
C MET A 123 -12.84 -1.29 4.74
N MET A 124 -12.13 -1.49 5.85
CA MET A 124 -12.71 -1.39 7.19
C MET A 124 -13.15 0.04 7.51
N SER A 125 -12.33 1.04 7.21
CA SER A 125 -12.68 2.45 7.41
C SER A 125 -13.92 2.85 6.61
N LEU A 126 -14.03 2.41 5.35
CA LEU A 126 -15.22 2.66 4.52
C LEU A 126 -16.48 1.99 5.04
N ARG A 127 -16.36 0.84 5.70
CA ARG A 127 -17.50 0.15 6.31
C ARG A 127 -17.96 0.82 7.60
N LEU A 128 -17.03 1.30 8.41
CA LEU A 128 -17.31 2.04 9.65
C LEU A 128 -17.95 3.40 9.38
N ALA A 129 -17.66 4.01 8.22
CA ALA A 129 -18.18 5.32 7.84
C ALA A 129 -19.53 5.30 7.10
N ARG A 130 -20.10 4.11 6.85
CA ARG A 130 -21.42 3.92 6.24
C ARG A 130 -22.46 3.63 7.30
#